data_AF-L0PAE2-F1
#
_entry.id   AF-L0PAE2-F1
#
_cell.length_a   1.000
_cell.length_b   1.000
_cell.length_c   1.000
_cell.angle_alpha   90.00
_cell.angle_beta   90.00
_cell.angle_gamma   90.00
#
_symmetry.space_group_name_H-M   'P 1'
#
loop_
_entity.id
_entity.type
_entity.pdbx_description
1 polymer ?
#
loop_
_entity_poly.entity_id
_entity_poly.type
_entity_poly.pdbx_seq_one_letter_code
_entity_poly.pdbx_strand_id
1 'polypeptide(L)' 'MSKRTKKELLENMEPDMDHHCEKILKKMEIQQHTKYLCTFCGKTSVISGGAWTISTTTAASVRSTIRRLREMAEA' A
#
# COMPACT_ATOMS: atom_id res chain seq x y z
N MET A 1 28.96 -1.80 -10.23
CA MET A 1 27.71 -2.50 -10.59
C MET A 1 26.57 -1.50 -10.60
N SER A 2 26.17 -1.06 -11.80
CA SER A 2 25.10 -0.07 -11.94
C SER A 2 23.78 -0.71 -11.49
N LYS A 3 23.16 -0.15 -10.46
CA LYS A 3 21.84 -0.59 -10.01
C LYS A 3 20.87 -0.22 -11.12
N ARG A 4 20.39 -1.21 -11.88
CA ARG A 4 19.23 -1.03 -12.76
C ARG A 4 18.15 -0.39 -11.88
N THR A 5 17.81 0.86 -12.19
CA THR A 5 16.80 1.57 -11.42
C THR A 5 15.53 0.72 -11.49
N LYS A 6 14.79 0.57 -10.40
CA LYS A 6 13.58 -0.28 -10.37
C LYS A 6 12.62 0.01 -11.54
N LYS A 7 12.65 1.25 -12.05
CA LYS A 7 12.03 1.70 -13.30
C LYS A 7 12.40 0.81 -14.52
N GLU A 8 13.68 0.55 -14.75
CA GLU A 8 14.18 -0.26 -15.87
C GLU A 8 13.78 -1.74 -15.77
N LEU A 9 13.34 -2.24 -14.61
CA LEU A 9 12.84 -3.61 -14.48
C LEU A 9 11.35 -3.74 -14.81
N LEU A 10 10.52 -2.76 -14.43
CA LEU A 10 9.11 -2.70 -14.85
C LEU A 10 8.97 -2.52 -16.37
N GLU A 11 9.83 -1.71 -16.96
CA GLU A 11 9.76 -1.33 -18.38
C GLU A 11 10.06 -2.51 -19.33
N ASN A 12 10.48 -3.68 -18.81
CA ASN A 12 10.69 -4.89 -19.61
C ASN A 12 9.47 -5.85 -19.63
N MET A 13 8.33 -5.48 -19.04
CA MET A 13 7.13 -6.29 -18.99
C MET A 13 6.11 -5.79 -20.03
N GLU A 14 6.09 -6.46 -21.20
CA GLU A 14 5.12 -6.39 -22.32
C GLU A 14 4.80 -5.00 -22.93
N PRO A 15 5.22 -4.71 -24.19
CA PRO A 15 5.17 -3.38 -24.78
C PRO A 15 3.83 -2.97 -25.44
N ASP A 16 2.69 -3.53 -25.04
CA ASP A 16 1.37 -3.23 -25.68
C ASP A 16 0.31 -2.70 -24.70
N MET A 17 0.75 -2.14 -23.57
CA MET A 17 -0.14 -1.57 -22.56
C MET A 17 -0.26 -0.05 -22.73
N ASP A 18 -1.48 0.48 -22.62
CA ASP A 18 -1.71 1.92 -22.63
C ASP A 18 -0.90 2.62 -21.51
N HIS A 19 -0.29 3.77 -21.81
CA HIS A 19 0.48 4.60 -20.86
C HIS A 19 -0.27 4.89 -19.55
N HIS A 20 -1.60 4.91 -19.60
CA HIS A 20 -2.44 5.04 -18.41
C HIS A 20 -2.30 3.85 -17.46
N CYS A 21 -2.36 2.63 -17.98
CA CYS A 21 -2.24 1.39 -17.24
C CYS A 21 -0.84 1.22 -16.65
N GLU A 22 0.21 1.55 -17.40
CA GLU A 22 1.60 1.51 -16.91
C GLU A 22 1.79 2.39 -15.66
N LYS A 23 1.22 3.61 -15.66
CA LYS A 23 1.27 4.52 -14.51
C LYS A 23 0.56 3.94 -13.29
N ILE A 24 -0.58 3.28 -13.50
CA ILE A 24 -1.34 2.63 -12.42
C ILE A 24 -0.54 1.48 -11.82
N LEU A 25 -0.01 0.58 -12.66
CA LEU A 25 0.79 -0.57 -12.23
C LEU A 25 2.04 -0.11 -11.46
N LYS A 26 2.75 0.89 -11.97
CA LYS A 26 3.92 1.46 -11.30
C LYS A 26 3.58 2.07 -9.95
N LYS A 27 2.45 2.75 -9.83
CA LYS A 27 1.98 3.30 -8.55
C LYS A 27 1.69 2.17 -7.55
N MET A 28 0.99 1.11 -7.97
CA MET A 28 0.69 -0.04 -7.11
C MET A 28 1.97 -0.75 -6.64
N GLU A 29 2.95 -0.96 -7.52
CA GLU A 29 4.19 -1.62 -7.16
C GLU A 29 5.07 -0.80 -6.20
N ILE A 30 5.10 0.52 -6.37
CA ILE A 30 5.77 1.41 -5.41
C ILE A 30 5.09 1.31 -4.05
N GLN A 31 3.75 1.38 -4.00
CA GLN A 31 3.00 1.30 -2.75
C GLN A 31 3.23 -0.04 -2.04
N GLN A 32 3.26 -1.16 -2.76
CA GLN A 32 3.50 -2.50 -2.21
C GLN A 32 4.89 -2.65 -1.56
N HIS A 33 5.91 -2.00 -2.10
CA HIS A 33 7.30 -2.09 -1.61
C HIS A 33 7.71 -0.94 -0.69
N THR A 34 6.79 -0.02 -0.38
CA THR A 34 7.05 1.08 0.53
C THR A 34 7.18 0.54 1.96
N LYS A 35 8.23 0.97 2.67
CA LYS A 35 8.41 0.61 4.09
C LYS A 35 7.68 1.62 4.96
N TYR A 36 7.00 1.12 5.98
CA TYR A 36 6.21 1.92 6.93
C TYR A 36 6.78 1.76 8.34
N LEU A 37 6.61 2.80 9.16
CA LEU A 37 6.95 2.75 10.57
C LEU A 37 5.87 1.96 11.31
N CYS A 38 6.27 0.86 11.96
CA CYS A 38 5.34 0.08 12.76
C CYS A 38 5.05 0.78 14.09
N THR A 39 3.78 1.05 14.36
CA THR A 39 3.34 1.68 15.62
C THR A 39 3.49 0.78 16.84
N PHE A 40 3.68 -0.54 16.65
CA PHE A 40 3.84 -1.49 17.75
C PHE A 40 5.31 -1.71 18.13
N CYS A 41 6.19 -1.90 17.15
CA CYS A 41 7.59 -2.26 17.40
C CYS A 41 8.59 -1.15 17.07
N GLY A 42 8.14 -0.01 16.53
CA GLY A 42 8.99 1.14 16.18
C GLY A 42 9.97 0.91 15.03
N LYS A 43 9.95 -0.28 14.40
CA LYS A 43 10.84 -0.63 13.28
C LYS A 43 10.18 -0.26 11.95
N THR A 44 10.99 0.24 11.03
CA THR A 44 10.56 0.53 9.65
C THR A 44 10.70 -0.72 8.80
N SER A 45 9.59 -1.42 8.56
CA SER A 45 9.53 -2.63 7.74
C SER A 45 8.42 -2.52 6.69
N VAL A 46 8.40 -3.44 5.73
CA VAL A 46 7.19 -3.63 4.92
C VAL A 46 6.18 -4.27 5.86
N ILE A 47 5.10 -3.55 6.16
CA ILE A 47 4.05 -4.00 7.07
C ILE A 47 2.88 -4.49 6.20
N SER A 48 2.44 -5.71 6.45
CA SER A 48 1.31 -6.34 5.78
C SER A 48 0.00 -5.65 6.20
N GLY A 49 -0.73 -5.06 5.26
CA GLY A 49 -2.05 -4.46 5.44
C GLY A 49 -2.98 -4.84 4.30
N GLY A 50 -3.54 -3.87 3.58
CA GLY A 50 -4.22 -4.14 2.30
C GLY A 50 -3.26 -4.65 1.21
N ALA A 51 -3.79 -4.98 0.03
CA ALA A 51 -3.03 -5.62 -1.06
C ALA A 51 -1.80 -4.81 -1.53
N TRP A 52 -1.90 -3.48 -1.55
CA TRP A 52 -0.81 -2.56 -1.94
C TRP A 52 -0.60 -1.40 -0.98
N THR A 53 -1.48 -1.19 0.00
CA THR A 53 -1.38 -0.09 0.99
C THR A 53 -1.67 -0.58 2.39
N ILE A 54 -0.90 -0.13 3.39
CA ILE A 54 -1.03 -0.56 4.79
C ILE A 54 -2.43 -0.30 5.40
N SER A 55 -3.09 0.80 5.03
CA SER A 55 -4.46 1.10 5.44
C SER A 55 -5.27 1.53 4.23
N THR A 56 -6.26 0.73 3.86
CA THR A 56 -7.27 1.15 2.89
C THR A 56 -8.19 2.19 3.53
N THR A 57 -8.70 3.12 2.71
CA THR A 57 -9.65 4.16 3.15
C THR A 57 -10.91 3.53 3.75
N THR A 58 -11.44 2.49 3.11
CA THR A 58 -12.58 1.72 3.62
C THR A 58 -12.29 1.10 4.99
N ALA A 59 -11.13 0.49 5.19
CA ALA A 59 -10.78 -0.09 6.48
C ALA A 59 -10.62 0.98 7.58
N ALA A 60 -10.13 2.18 7.24
CA ALA A 60 -10.06 3.29 8.19
C ALA A 60 -11.46 3.73 8.68
N SER A 61 -12.41 3.89 7.76
CA SER A 61 -13.80 4.24 8.07
C SER A 61 -14.55 3.15 8.86
N VAL A 62 -14.28 1.87 8.55
CA VAL A 62 -14.87 0.75 9.31
C VAL A 62 -14.35 0.74 10.74
N ARG A 63 -13.05 0.94 10.97
CA ARG A 63 -12.48 0.98 12.32
C ARG A 63 -13.08 2.10 13.19
N SER A 64 -13.27 3.30 12.63
CA SER A 64 -13.89 4.39 13.37
C SER A 64 -15.37 4.11 13.69
N THR A 65 -16.09 3.49 12.74
CA THR A 65 -17.50 3.12 12.93
C THR A 65 -17.65 2.06 14.03
N ILE A 66 -16.83 1.00 14.03
CA ILE A 66 -16.87 -0.04 15.06
C ILE A 66 -16.58 0.55 16.44
N ARG A 67 -15.60 1.44 16.57
CA ARG A 67 -15.28 2.09 17.84
C ARG A 67 -16.50 2.84 18.41
N ARG A 68 -17.15 3.65 17.58
CA ARG A 68 -18.36 4.40 17.96
C ARG A 68 -19.50 3.48 18.38
N LEU A 69 -19.70 2.37 17.65
CA LEU A 69 -20.76 1.41 17.97
C LEU A 69 -20.51 0.68 19.30
N ARG A 70 -19.25 0.37 19.64
CA ARG A 70 -18.90 -0.22 20.94
C ARG A 70 -19.15 0.75 22.09
N GLU A 71 -18.74 2.01 21.92
CA GLU A 71 -19.00 3.07 22.90
C GLU A 71 -20.50 3.27 23.16
N MET A 72 -21.35 3.15 22.13
CA MET A 72 -22.81 3.24 22.27
C MET A 72 -23.45 2.00 22.92
N ALA A 73 -22.79 0.84 22.89
CA ALA A 73 -23.32 -0.42 23.42
C ALA A 73 -22.87 -0.69 24.87
N GLU A 74 -21.75 -0.11 25.29
CA GLU A 74 -21.22 -0.20 26.66
C GLU A 74 -21.70 0.96 27.56
N ALA A 75 -22.33 1.99 26.97
CA ALA A 75 -23.05 3.07 27.67
C ALA A 75 -24.48 2.63 28.02
#